data_AF-A0A957APH7-F1
#
_entry.id   AF-A0A957APH7-F1
#
_cell.length_a   1.000
_cell.length_b   1.000
_cell.length_c   1.000
_cell.angle_alpha   90.00
_cell.angle_beta   90.00
_cell.angle_gamma   90.00
#
_symmetry.space_group_name_H-M   'P 1'
#
loop_
_entity.id
_entity.type
_entity.pdbx_description
1 polymer ?
#
loop_
_entity_poly.entity_id
_entity_poly.type
_entity_poly.pdbx_seq_one_letter_code
_entity_poly.pdbx_strand_id
1 'polypeptide(L)'
;IGLEISIPSLRNAARKVHRLGLTNVCLLQADAHSALQVLCKPGSIVGVFINFPDPWPKKDHLDRRLIDERFLSLLASRMTPGGLLDIATDHDEYAVQITRSLLRSPYFTSRLAKVFTLADEGRVQTKYEQVALLEGRTPRYYKWRRDESAVVQESFPIPKELAMPHVVLRLPADVTEIGRRFQPHAVAIDATRIRFVDAYQSLGDGRLLIETYINEEPLFQRLGLQLRARPTGEIVISLAEV
;
A
#
# COMPACT_ATOMS: atom_id res chain seq x y z
N ILE A 1 13.93 0.52 -3.92
CA ILE A 1 12.66 -0.24 -4.08
C ILE A 1 11.72 0.65 -4.87
N GLY A 2 11.08 0.13 -5.92
CA GLY A 2 10.03 0.82 -6.68
C GLY A 2 8.67 0.23 -6.37
N LEU A 3 7.70 1.08 -6.05
CA LEU A 3 6.33 0.71 -5.73
C LEU A 3 5.42 1.22 -6.86
N GLU A 4 4.56 0.35 -7.39
CA GLU A 4 3.65 0.69 -8.48
C GLU A 4 2.41 -0.22 -8.41
N ILE A 5 1.21 0.35 -8.59
CA ILE A 5 -0.04 -0.40 -8.61
C ILE A 5 -0.37 -0.95 -10.00
N SER A 6 0.06 -0.24 -11.05
CA SER A 6 -0.17 -0.59 -12.46
C SER A 6 0.73 -1.73 -12.91
N ILE A 7 0.13 -2.92 -13.10
CA ILE A 7 0.82 -4.11 -13.66
C ILE A 7 1.53 -3.79 -15.00
N PRO A 8 0.92 -3.05 -15.96
CA PRO A 8 1.61 -2.68 -17.20
C PRO A 8 2.87 -1.84 -16.96
N SER A 9 2.80 -0.83 -16.08
CA SER A 9 3.93 0.04 -15.75
C SER A 9 5.04 -0.75 -15.06
N LEU A 10 4.68 -1.58 -14.08
CA LEU A 10 5.60 -2.44 -13.34
C LEU A 10 6.33 -3.41 -14.29
N ARG A 11 5.61 -4.04 -15.23
CA ARG A 11 6.19 -4.95 -16.23
C ARG A 11 7.19 -4.24 -17.14
N ASN A 12 6.88 -3.01 -17.57
CA ASN A 12 7.80 -2.21 -18.38
C ASN A 12 9.07 -1.83 -17.59
N ALA A 13 8.92 -1.44 -16.32
CA ALA A 13 10.04 -1.19 -15.43
C ALA A 13 10.90 -2.45 -15.23
N ALA A 14 10.28 -3.61 -14.98
CA ALA A 14 10.98 -4.89 -14.80
C ALA A 14 11.79 -5.30 -16.04
N ARG A 15 11.23 -5.14 -17.25
CA ARG A 15 11.97 -5.36 -18.51
C ARG A 15 13.18 -4.44 -18.62
N LYS A 16 13.04 -3.16 -18.25
CA LYS A 16 14.16 -2.19 -18.28
C LYS A 16 15.25 -2.57 -17.27
N VAL A 17 14.87 -2.94 -16.06
CA VAL A 17 15.78 -3.41 -14.99
C VAL A 17 16.55 -4.63 -15.47
N HIS A 18 15.87 -5.64 -16.00
CA HIS A 18 16.48 -6.86 -16.52
C HIS A 18 17.45 -6.58 -17.68
N ARG A 19 17.02 -5.79 -18.68
CA ARG A 19 17.85 -5.41 -19.83
C ARG A 19 19.12 -4.66 -19.44
N LEU A 20 19.06 -3.84 -18.39
CA LEU A 20 20.20 -3.08 -17.87
C LEU A 20 21.06 -3.88 -16.87
N GLY A 21 20.68 -5.12 -16.54
CA GLY A 21 21.43 -5.96 -15.59
C GLY A 21 21.48 -5.40 -14.17
N LEU A 22 20.48 -4.60 -13.75
CA LEU A 22 20.49 -3.95 -12.44
C LEU A 22 20.15 -4.95 -11.33
N THR A 23 21.05 -5.10 -10.36
CA THR A 23 20.90 -6.02 -9.23
C THR A 23 20.45 -5.33 -7.94
N ASN A 24 20.47 -4.01 -7.92
CA ASN A 24 20.12 -3.16 -6.77
C ASN A 24 18.70 -2.56 -6.86
N VAL A 25 17.85 -3.11 -7.73
CA VAL A 25 16.47 -2.65 -7.93
C VAL A 25 15.50 -3.78 -7.60
N CYS A 26 14.68 -3.56 -6.57
CA CYS A 26 13.51 -4.37 -6.27
C CYS A 26 12.26 -3.60 -6.66
N LEU A 27 11.34 -4.25 -7.38
CA LEU A 27 10.07 -3.69 -7.83
C LEU A 27 8.94 -4.49 -7.19
N LEU A 28 7.95 -3.81 -6.63
CA LEU A 28 6.80 -4.42 -5.96
C LEU A 28 5.51 -3.86 -6.53
N GLN A 29 4.56 -4.76 -6.78
CA GLN A 29 3.19 -4.36 -7.05
C GLN A 29 2.49 -4.05 -5.73
N ALA A 30 2.44 -2.79 -5.33
CA ALA A 30 1.84 -2.41 -4.07
C ALA A 30 1.42 -0.94 -4.07
N ASP A 31 0.35 -0.66 -3.33
CA ASP A 31 0.05 0.67 -2.86
C ASP A 31 1.15 1.14 -1.90
N ALA A 32 1.51 2.43 -1.98
CA ALA A 32 2.62 2.98 -1.22
C ALA A 32 2.34 3.05 0.28
N HIS A 33 1.10 3.34 0.68
CA HIS A 33 0.73 3.40 2.10
C HIS A 33 0.85 2.01 2.74
N SER A 34 0.26 1.00 2.10
CA SER A 34 0.31 -0.40 2.53
C SER A 34 1.75 -0.94 2.58
N ALA A 35 2.56 -0.64 1.54
CA ALA A 35 3.95 -1.08 1.49
C ALA A 35 4.79 -0.46 2.63
N LEU A 36 4.62 0.84 2.91
CA LEU A 36 5.33 1.51 4.02
C LEU A 36 4.93 0.94 5.39
N GLN A 37 3.66 0.59 5.58
CA GLN A 37 3.19 0.04 6.85
C GLN A 37 3.71 -1.36 7.12
N VAL A 38 3.69 -2.22 6.11
CA VAL A 38 3.95 -3.65 6.28
C VAL A 38 5.41 -4.01 6.00
N LEU A 39 6.02 -3.42 4.97
CA LEU A 39 7.31 -3.88 4.45
C LEU A 39 8.50 -3.07 4.98
N CYS A 40 8.27 -1.83 5.39
CA CYS A 40 9.34 -0.92 5.80
C CYS A 40 9.43 -0.86 7.32
N LYS A 41 10.60 -1.21 7.86
CA LYS A 41 10.90 -1.03 9.28
C LYS A 41 11.00 0.46 9.63
N PRO A 42 10.67 0.87 10.86
CA PRO A 42 10.96 2.22 11.32
C PRO A 42 12.43 2.60 11.07
N GLY A 43 12.67 3.81 10.57
CA GLY A 43 14.03 4.31 10.31
C GLY A 43 14.87 3.51 9.30
N SER A 44 14.25 2.78 8.37
CA SER A 44 14.97 1.96 7.37
C SER A 44 15.15 2.62 6.01
N ILE A 45 14.48 3.75 5.75
CA ILE A 45 14.48 4.41 4.44
C ILE A 45 15.34 5.68 4.48
N VAL A 46 16.43 5.70 3.71
CA VAL A 46 17.34 6.87 3.61
C VAL A 46 16.86 7.93 2.63
N GLY A 47 15.98 7.58 1.69
CA GLY A 47 15.50 8.49 0.66
C GLY A 47 14.24 8.01 -0.04
N VAL A 48 13.36 8.95 -0.40
CA VAL A 48 12.06 8.71 -1.03
C VAL A 48 11.88 9.66 -2.20
N PHE A 49 11.45 9.11 -3.34
CA PHE A 49 11.08 9.87 -4.52
C PHE A 49 9.62 9.59 -4.86
N ILE A 50 8.80 10.64 -4.94
CA ILE A 50 7.38 10.56 -5.34
C ILE A 50 7.22 11.40 -6.60
N ASN A 51 7.02 10.71 -7.73
CA ASN A 51 7.09 11.33 -9.04
C ASN A 51 5.71 11.32 -9.70
N PHE A 52 5.12 12.50 -9.86
CA PHE A 52 3.84 12.73 -10.54
C PHE A 52 2.72 11.80 -10.03
N PRO A 53 2.45 11.78 -8.70
CA PRO A 53 1.38 10.96 -8.14
C PRO A 53 0.03 11.41 -8.71
N ASP A 54 -0.91 10.46 -8.84
CA ASP A 54 -2.24 10.73 -9.40
C ASP A 54 -2.93 11.91 -8.70
N PRO A 55 -3.35 12.95 -9.45
CA PRO A 55 -3.84 14.18 -8.84
C PRO A 55 -5.31 14.14 -8.43
N TRP A 56 -6.07 13.13 -8.88
CA TRP A 56 -7.49 12.97 -8.61
C TRP A 56 -8.27 14.30 -8.65
N PRO A 57 -8.46 14.89 -9.85
CA PRO A 57 -8.91 16.29 -9.98
C PRO A 57 -10.38 16.50 -9.59
N LYS A 58 -11.18 15.44 -9.46
CA LYS A 58 -12.57 15.55 -9.01
C LYS A 58 -12.60 15.77 -7.50
N LYS A 59 -13.41 16.72 -7.04
CA LYS A 59 -13.56 17.05 -5.60
C LYS A 59 -13.89 15.84 -4.73
N ASP A 60 -14.69 14.93 -5.25
CA ASP A 60 -15.11 13.72 -4.53
C ASP A 60 -14.00 12.66 -4.41
N HIS A 61 -12.84 12.88 -5.04
CA HIS A 61 -11.71 11.94 -5.05
C HIS A 61 -10.46 12.51 -4.38
N LEU A 62 -10.56 13.67 -3.70
CA LEU A 62 -9.41 14.31 -3.06
C LEU A 62 -8.80 13.44 -1.95
N ASP A 63 -9.62 12.60 -1.33
CA ASP A 63 -9.26 11.57 -0.34
C ASP A 63 -8.35 10.47 -0.91
N ARG A 64 -8.32 10.29 -2.24
CA ARG A 64 -7.46 9.31 -2.91
C ARG A 64 -6.05 9.81 -3.20
N ARG A 65 -5.77 11.09 -2.94
CA ARG A 65 -4.45 11.67 -3.13
C ARG A 65 -3.48 11.08 -2.11
N LEU A 66 -2.38 10.51 -2.61
CA LEU A 66 -1.35 9.88 -1.80
C LEU A 66 -0.80 10.80 -0.68
N ILE A 67 -0.56 12.08 -1.00
CA ILE A 67 0.14 12.99 -0.08
C ILE A 67 -0.86 13.77 0.75
N ASP A 68 -1.01 13.34 2.00
CA ASP A 68 -1.69 14.03 3.07
C ASP A 68 -0.83 14.04 4.36
N GLU A 69 -1.37 14.61 5.45
CA GLU A 69 -0.65 14.72 6.72
C GLU A 69 -0.37 13.34 7.35
N ARG A 70 -1.28 12.37 7.19
CA ARG A 70 -1.15 11.01 7.76
C ARG A 70 -0.11 10.20 7.00
N PHE A 71 -0.09 10.27 5.67
CA PHE A 71 0.93 9.67 4.83
C PHE A 71 2.31 10.23 5.16
N LEU A 72 2.42 11.55 5.35
CA LEU A 72 3.69 12.16 5.77
C LEU A 72 4.14 11.68 7.16
N SER A 73 3.22 11.54 8.12
CA SER A 73 3.49 10.95 9.44
C SER A 73 4.01 9.51 9.33
N LEU A 74 3.33 8.67 8.55
CA LEU A 74 3.75 7.30 8.26
C LEU A 74 5.13 7.27 7.61
N LEU A 75 5.32 8.05 6.55
CA LEU A 75 6.58 8.11 5.81
C LEU A 75 7.73 8.54 6.73
N ALA A 76 7.50 9.56 7.54
CA ALA A 76 8.44 10.05 8.54
C ALA A 76 8.85 8.98 9.56
N SER A 77 7.94 8.07 9.92
CA SER A 77 8.24 6.96 10.84
C SER A 77 9.17 5.92 10.21
N ARG A 78 9.12 5.76 8.88
CA ARG A 78 9.91 4.77 8.13
C ARG A 78 11.25 5.32 7.66
N MET A 79 11.37 6.64 7.55
CA MET A 79 12.60 7.29 7.11
C MET A 79 13.61 7.44 8.25
N THR A 80 14.90 7.33 7.93
CA THR A 80 15.97 7.71 8.85
C THR A 80 15.91 9.22 9.12
N PRO A 81 16.27 9.68 10.34
CA PRO A 81 16.67 11.07 10.56
C PRO A 81 17.60 11.57 9.44
N GLY A 82 17.34 12.76 8.91
CA GLY A 82 18.12 13.31 7.80
C GLY A 82 17.83 12.72 6.41
N GLY A 83 16.95 11.73 6.28
CA GLY A 83 16.60 11.10 5.02
C GLY A 83 15.95 12.07 4.02
N LEU A 84 16.19 11.87 2.72
CA LEU A 84 15.75 12.80 1.67
C LEU A 84 14.33 12.50 1.17
N LEU A 85 13.50 13.53 1.01
CA LEU A 85 12.16 13.42 0.42
C LEU A 85 12.07 14.34 -0.80
N ASP A 86 11.92 13.75 -1.98
CA ASP A 86 11.76 14.48 -3.22
C ASP A 86 10.39 14.19 -3.84
N ILE A 87 9.59 15.24 -4.04
CA ILE A 87 8.26 15.14 -4.65
C ILE A 87 8.23 16.00 -5.92
N ALA A 88 7.64 15.48 -6.99
CA ALA A 88 7.39 16.23 -8.21
C ALA A 88 5.91 16.12 -8.61
N THR A 89 5.28 17.23 -8.96
CA THR A 89 3.94 17.26 -9.54
C THR A 89 3.80 18.43 -10.51
N ASP A 90 3.03 18.24 -11.56
CA ASP A 90 2.67 19.23 -12.58
C ASP A 90 1.21 19.69 -12.44
N HIS A 91 0.50 19.25 -11.39
CA HIS A 91 -0.90 19.57 -11.16
C HIS A 91 -1.04 20.66 -10.08
N ASP A 92 -1.56 21.83 -10.47
CA ASP A 92 -1.61 23.02 -9.61
C ASP A 92 -2.35 22.80 -8.29
N GLU A 93 -3.57 22.26 -8.31
CA GLU A 93 -4.32 22.04 -7.06
C GLU A 93 -3.68 21.00 -6.15
N TYR A 94 -2.98 20.02 -6.73
CA TYR A 94 -2.32 19.00 -5.93
C TYR A 94 -1.03 19.56 -5.33
N ALA A 95 -0.31 20.40 -6.07
CA ALA A 95 0.81 21.16 -5.53
C ALA A 95 0.40 22.07 -4.35
N VAL A 96 -0.76 22.72 -4.41
CA VAL A 96 -1.30 23.49 -3.27
C VAL A 96 -1.53 22.59 -2.05
N GLN A 97 -2.10 21.40 -2.25
CA GLN A 97 -2.28 20.43 -1.17
C GLN A 97 -0.95 19.92 -0.62
N ILE A 98 -0.01 19.50 -1.47
CA ILE A 98 1.32 19.02 -1.06
C ILE A 98 2.04 20.09 -0.24
N THR A 99 2.01 21.35 -0.71
CA THR A 99 2.56 22.50 0.01
C THR A 99 1.95 22.63 1.40
N ARG A 100 0.61 22.56 1.51
CA ARG A 100 -0.10 22.66 2.79
C ARG A 100 0.28 21.51 3.73
N SER A 101 0.26 20.27 3.25
CA SER A 101 0.58 19.08 4.05
C SER A 101 2.02 19.11 4.55
N LEU A 102 2.99 19.49 3.71
CA LEU A 102 4.39 19.60 4.09
C LEU A 102 4.63 20.72 5.11
N LEU A 103 4.04 21.90 4.91
CA LEU A 103 4.17 23.03 5.84
C LEU A 103 3.54 22.76 7.22
N ARG A 104 2.51 21.91 7.28
CA ARG A 104 1.89 21.49 8.55
C ARG A 104 2.62 20.33 9.21
N SER A 105 3.40 19.56 8.46
CA SER A 105 4.11 18.41 8.99
C SER A 105 5.27 18.88 9.89
N PRO A 106 5.33 18.45 11.16
CA PRO A 106 6.47 18.74 12.02
C PRO A 106 7.70 17.86 11.69
N TYR A 107 7.57 16.93 10.74
CA TYR A 107 8.56 15.88 10.51
C TYR A 107 9.54 16.19 9.39
N PHE A 108 9.25 17.18 8.54
CA PHE A 108 10.05 17.48 7.38
C PHE A 108 10.41 18.96 7.31
N THR A 109 11.61 19.23 6.81
CA THR A 109 12.11 20.59 6.56
C THR A 109 12.52 20.73 5.09
N SER A 110 12.24 21.90 4.50
CA SER A 110 12.66 22.18 3.13
C SER A 110 14.19 22.27 3.05
N ARG A 111 14.76 21.69 2.01
CA ARG A 111 16.18 21.82 1.62
C ARG A 111 16.40 23.01 0.68
N LEU A 112 15.34 23.71 0.31
CA LEU A 112 15.38 24.89 -0.55
C LEU A 112 15.09 26.15 0.29
N ALA A 113 15.45 27.32 -0.24
CA ALA A 113 15.04 28.60 0.33
C ALA A 113 13.52 28.85 0.23
N LYS A 114 12.80 28.08 -0.59
CA LYS A 114 11.35 28.14 -0.79
C LYS A 114 10.73 26.75 -0.51
N VAL A 115 9.41 26.65 -0.57
CA VAL A 115 8.69 25.36 -0.40
C VAL A 115 8.99 24.41 -1.58
N PHE A 116 9.06 24.95 -2.79
CA PHE A 116 9.34 24.23 -4.03
C PHE A 116 10.15 25.10 -4.99
N THR A 117 10.71 24.47 -6.03
CA THR A 117 11.32 25.11 -7.20
C THR A 117 10.58 24.70 -8.47
N LEU A 118 10.71 25.51 -9.53
CA LEU A 118 10.16 25.22 -10.87
C LEU A 118 11.18 24.55 -11.80
N ALA A 119 12.43 24.43 -11.36
CA ALA A 119 13.51 23.80 -12.10
C ALA A 119 14.37 22.93 -11.18
N ASP A 120 14.78 21.76 -11.66
CA ASP A 120 15.55 20.75 -10.93
C ASP A 120 16.56 20.09 -11.88
N GLU A 121 17.64 20.83 -12.21
CA GLU A 121 18.60 20.48 -13.27
C GLU A 121 19.30 19.13 -13.07
N GLY A 122 19.45 18.67 -11.82
CA GLY A 122 20.12 17.39 -11.49
C GLY A 122 19.20 16.17 -11.48
N ARG A 123 17.91 16.33 -11.81
CA ARG A 123 16.92 15.25 -11.70
C ARG A 123 16.94 14.33 -12.92
N VAL A 124 16.81 13.04 -12.66
CA VAL A 124 16.50 12.06 -13.70
C VAL A 124 15.06 12.28 -14.16
N GLN A 125 14.90 12.85 -15.36
CA GLN A 125 13.59 13.13 -15.92
C GLN A 125 12.77 11.86 -16.13
N THR A 126 11.49 11.93 -15.75
CA THR A 126 10.53 10.84 -15.98
C THR A 126 9.78 11.04 -17.29
N LYS A 127 9.13 9.97 -17.80
CA LYS A 127 8.23 10.07 -18.96
C LYS A 127 7.13 11.11 -18.73
N TYR A 128 6.55 11.15 -17.53
CA TYR A 128 5.47 12.09 -17.19
C TYR A 128 5.97 13.53 -17.18
N GLU A 129 7.17 13.77 -16.68
CA GLU A 129 7.83 15.08 -16.68
C GLU A 129 8.04 15.61 -18.10
N GLN A 130 8.52 14.75 -19.02
CA GLN A 130 8.69 15.11 -20.41
C GLN A 130 7.35 15.47 -21.07
N VAL A 131 6.30 14.67 -20.82
CA VAL A 131 4.95 14.94 -21.34
C VAL A 131 4.42 16.26 -20.79
N ALA A 132 4.57 16.51 -19.49
CA ALA A 132 4.13 17.74 -18.84
C ALA A 132 4.77 18.99 -19.47
N LEU A 133 6.09 18.96 -19.66
CA LEU A 133 6.84 20.06 -20.26
C LEU A 133 6.45 20.28 -21.73
N LEU A 134 6.25 19.20 -22.50
CA LEU A 134 5.78 19.28 -23.90
C LEU A 134 4.38 19.89 -24.01
N GLU A 135 3.52 19.66 -23.02
CA GLU A 135 2.18 20.23 -22.93
C GLU A 135 2.17 21.64 -22.32
N GLY A 136 3.33 22.23 -22.01
CA GLY A 136 3.45 23.55 -21.40
C GLY A 136 3.00 23.62 -19.94
N ARG A 137 2.79 22.47 -19.29
CA ARG A 137 2.50 22.41 -17.85
C ARG A 137 3.77 22.74 -17.07
N THR A 138 3.61 23.27 -15.86
CA THR A 138 4.74 23.70 -15.02
C THR A 138 4.91 22.76 -13.83
N PRO A 139 5.87 21.81 -13.89
CA PRO A 139 6.21 21.00 -12.74
C PRO A 139 6.72 21.84 -11.55
N ARG A 140 6.37 21.39 -10.36
CA ARG A 140 6.88 21.88 -9.08
C ARG A 140 7.62 20.75 -8.39
N TYR A 141 8.84 21.08 -7.94
CA TYR A 141 9.73 20.14 -7.30
C TYR A 141 9.94 20.54 -5.84
N TYR A 142 9.58 19.64 -4.93
CA TYR A 142 9.76 19.76 -3.50
C TYR A 142 11.00 18.97 -3.12
N LYS A 143 11.99 19.63 -2.51
CA LYS A 143 13.20 18.99 -1.98
C LYS A 143 13.19 19.16 -0.46
N TRP A 144 12.84 18.10 0.25
CA TRP A 144 12.66 18.11 1.70
C TRP A 144 13.58 17.07 2.35
N ARG A 145 13.71 17.17 3.67
CA ARG A 145 14.50 16.26 4.49
C ARG A 145 13.71 15.90 5.73
N ARG A 146 13.81 14.65 6.18
CA ARG A 146 13.32 14.20 7.47
C ARG A 146 14.08 14.93 8.58
N ASP A 147 13.37 15.69 9.40
CA ASP A 147 13.97 16.39 10.54
C ASP A 147 14.60 15.40 11.52
N GLU A 148 15.82 15.68 11.97
CA GLU A 148 16.58 14.79 12.86
C GLU A 148 16.00 14.73 14.27
N SER A 149 15.38 15.84 14.71
CA SER A 149 14.89 16.03 16.07
C SER A 149 13.43 15.63 16.26
N ALA A 150 12.65 15.58 15.17
CA ALA A 150 11.22 15.34 15.28
C ALA A 150 10.93 13.86 15.56
N VAL A 151 10.19 13.59 16.62
CA VAL A 151 9.74 12.25 17.01
C VAL A 151 8.33 12.03 16.47
N VAL A 152 8.13 10.94 15.71
CA VAL A 152 6.78 10.57 15.26
C VAL A 152 6.03 9.98 16.46
N GLN A 153 4.99 10.69 16.91
CA GLN A 153 4.16 10.27 18.04
C GLN A 153 3.12 9.22 17.64
N GLU A 154 2.69 9.24 16.38
CA GLU A 154 1.72 8.28 15.86
C GLU A 154 2.34 6.87 15.76
N SER A 155 1.60 5.87 16.22
CA SER A 155 2.03 4.49 16.18
C SER A 155 1.61 3.84 14.86
N PHE A 156 2.61 3.38 14.10
CA PHE A 156 2.41 2.58 12.89
C PHE A 156 3.02 1.19 13.12
N PRO A 157 2.35 0.30 13.87
CA PRO A 157 2.88 -1.03 14.13
C PRO A 157 3.01 -1.79 12.82
N ILE A 158 4.08 -2.56 12.67
CA ILE A 158 4.18 -3.55 11.59
C ILE A 158 3.26 -4.71 12.00
N PRO A 159 2.30 -5.12 11.16
CA PRO A 159 1.48 -6.28 11.44
C PRO A 159 2.38 -7.49 11.74
N LYS A 160 2.12 -8.15 12.88
CA LYS A 160 2.81 -9.39 13.20
C LYS A 160 2.18 -10.50 12.39
N GLU A 161 2.99 -11.16 11.57
CA GLU A 161 2.59 -12.43 10.98
C GLU A 161 2.44 -13.44 12.12
N LEU A 162 1.20 -13.74 12.46
CA LEU A 162 0.91 -14.88 13.33
C LEU A 162 1.03 -16.12 12.46
N ALA A 163 1.73 -17.14 12.95
CA ALA A 163 1.61 -18.45 12.36
C ALA A 163 0.11 -18.77 12.32
N MET A 164 -0.45 -18.93 11.12
CA MET A 164 -1.78 -19.49 10.96
C MET A 164 -1.59 -21.01 10.89
N PRO A 165 -1.61 -21.74 12.03
CA PRO A 165 -1.83 -23.17 11.93
C PRO A 165 -3.20 -23.32 11.30
N HIS A 166 -3.33 -24.27 10.38
CA HIS A 166 -4.64 -24.71 9.94
C HIS A 166 -5.56 -24.83 11.16
N VAL A 167 -6.66 -24.09 11.20
CA VAL A 167 -7.57 -24.17 12.33
C VAL A 167 -8.29 -25.51 12.18
N VAL A 168 -8.01 -26.42 13.11
CA VAL A 168 -8.68 -27.71 13.16
C VAL A 168 -9.88 -27.58 14.09
N LEU A 169 -11.07 -27.59 13.53
CA LEU A 169 -12.32 -27.54 14.29
C LEU A 169 -12.93 -28.94 14.36
N ARG A 170 -13.53 -29.25 15.50
CA ARG A 170 -14.47 -30.37 15.66
C ARG A 170 -15.85 -29.77 15.79
N LEU A 171 -16.60 -29.80 14.69
CA LEU A 171 -17.95 -29.25 14.62
C LEU A 171 -18.96 -30.39 14.50
N PRO A 172 -20.20 -30.19 14.98
CA PRO A 172 -21.28 -31.17 14.79
C PRO A 172 -21.77 -31.27 13.33
N ALA A 173 -21.38 -30.33 12.46
CA ALA A 173 -21.77 -30.27 11.06
C ALA A 173 -20.60 -30.62 10.12
N ASP A 174 -20.89 -31.26 8.99
CA ASP A 174 -19.89 -31.55 7.95
C ASP A 174 -19.72 -30.38 6.96
N VAL A 175 -18.66 -30.45 6.14
CA VAL A 175 -18.31 -29.39 5.17
C VAL A 175 -19.43 -29.13 4.15
N THR A 176 -20.16 -30.17 3.75
CA THR A 176 -21.25 -30.07 2.77
C THR A 176 -22.46 -29.36 3.38
N GLU A 177 -22.80 -29.68 4.63
CA GLU A 177 -23.88 -29.01 5.37
C GLU A 177 -23.56 -27.54 5.61
N ILE A 178 -22.30 -27.22 5.96
CA ILE A 178 -21.82 -25.84 6.09
C ILE A 178 -22.02 -25.08 4.78
N GLY A 179 -21.61 -25.66 3.64
CA GLY A 179 -21.78 -25.05 2.32
C GLY A 179 -23.25 -24.80 1.97
N ARG A 180 -24.13 -25.77 2.22
CA ARG A 180 -25.57 -25.65 1.93
C ARG A 180 -26.28 -24.59 2.78
N ARG A 181 -25.85 -24.39 4.02
CA ARG A 181 -26.45 -23.42 4.95
C ARG A 181 -25.74 -22.07 4.97
N PHE A 182 -24.68 -21.91 4.18
CA PHE A 182 -23.92 -20.67 4.15
C PHE A 182 -24.83 -19.49 3.80
N GLN A 183 -24.68 -18.41 4.56
CA GLN A 183 -25.30 -17.12 4.30
C GLN A 183 -24.20 -16.06 4.45
N PRO A 184 -24.16 -15.04 3.57
CA PRO A 184 -23.20 -13.96 3.71
C PRO A 184 -23.29 -13.34 5.11
N HIS A 185 -22.15 -13.18 5.75
CA HIS A 185 -22.10 -12.72 7.14
C HIS A 185 -20.92 -11.80 7.36
N ALA A 186 -21.09 -10.81 8.24
CA ALA A 186 -20.04 -9.87 8.59
C ALA A 186 -19.83 -9.90 10.11
N VAL A 187 -18.56 -9.97 10.52
CA VAL A 187 -18.14 -9.97 11.92
C VAL A 187 -17.18 -8.81 12.11
N ALA A 188 -17.33 -8.09 13.23
CA ALA A 188 -16.38 -7.09 13.67
C ALA A 188 -15.72 -7.57 14.97
N ILE A 189 -14.39 -7.61 15.00
CA ILE A 189 -13.59 -7.95 16.17
C ILE A 189 -12.58 -6.81 16.33
N ASP A 190 -12.67 -6.05 17.42
CA ASP A 190 -11.88 -4.83 17.63
C ASP A 190 -11.94 -3.88 16.41
N ALA A 191 -10.80 -3.60 15.77
CA ALA A 191 -10.70 -2.77 14.56
C ALA A 191 -10.88 -3.58 13.25
N THR A 192 -10.93 -4.91 13.35
CA THR A 192 -10.99 -5.83 12.22
C THR A 192 -12.44 -6.08 11.78
N ARG A 193 -12.73 -5.88 10.49
CA ARG A 193 -14.02 -6.25 9.87
C ARG A 193 -13.81 -7.39 8.89
N ILE A 194 -14.48 -8.51 9.11
CA ILE A 194 -14.42 -9.70 8.27
C ILE A 194 -15.79 -9.88 7.61
N ARG A 195 -15.83 -10.04 6.30
CA ARG A 195 -17.04 -10.32 5.53
C ARG A 195 -16.86 -11.61 4.74
N PHE A 196 -17.67 -12.60 5.08
CA PHE A 196 -17.84 -13.83 4.30
C PHE A 196 -18.88 -13.55 3.22
N VAL A 197 -18.50 -13.68 1.95
CA VAL A 197 -19.28 -13.20 0.81
C VAL A 197 -20.05 -14.32 0.13
N ASP A 198 -19.38 -15.43 -0.18
CA ASP A 198 -19.97 -16.56 -0.90
C ASP A 198 -19.23 -17.85 -0.56
N ALA A 199 -19.84 -19.00 -0.88
CA ALA A 199 -19.28 -20.31 -0.61
C ALA A 199 -19.39 -21.23 -1.84
N TYR A 200 -18.26 -21.82 -2.24
CA TYR A 200 -18.12 -22.64 -3.44
C TYR A 200 -17.71 -24.07 -3.05
N GLN A 201 -18.57 -25.03 -3.41
CA GLN A 201 -18.31 -26.44 -3.16
C GLN A 201 -17.54 -27.06 -4.34
N SER A 202 -16.41 -27.71 -4.04
CA SER A 202 -15.64 -28.49 -5.00
C SER A 202 -16.43 -29.71 -5.46
N LEU A 203 -16.40 -29.97 -6.77
CA LEU A 203 -17.12 -31.09 -7.40
C LEU A 203 -16.49 -32.47 -7.09
N GLY A 204 -15.18 -32.53 -6.82
CA GLY A 204 -14.43 -33.80 -6.79
C GLY A 204 -14.05 -34.31 -5.41
N ASP A 205 -13.82 -33.42 -4.44
CA ASP A 205 -13.19 -33.79 -3.16
C ASP A 205 -13.91 -33.20 -1.94
N GLY A 206 -15.10 -32.66 -2.13
CA GLY A 206 -15.94 -32.20 -1.02
C GLY A 206 -15.37 -30.98 -0.27
N ARG A 207 -14.31 -30.34 -0.79
CA ARG A 207 -13.80 -29.08 -0.21
C ARG A 207 -14.80 -27.95 -0.39
N LEU A 208 -14.85 -27.05 0.58
CA LEU A 208 -15.61 -25.81 0.50
C LEU A 208 -14.64 -24.63 0.51
N LEU A 209 -14.82 -23.69 -0.39
CA LEU A 209 -14.09 -22.43 -0.44
C LEU A 209 -15.04 -21.31 -0.06
N ILE A 210 -14.71 -20.54 0.98
CA ILE A 210 -15.49 -19.35 1.38
C ILE A 210 -14.72 -18.11 0.97
N GLU A 211 -15.30 -17.31 0.07
CA GLU A 211 -14.73 -16.01 -0.30
C GLU A 211 -14.87 -15.04 0.88
N THR A 212 -13.76 -14.46 1.31
CA THR A 212 -13.68 -13.65 2.51
C THR A 212 -12.94 -12.35 2.24
N TYR A 213 -13.52 -11.25 2.70
CA TYR A 213 -12.88 -9.93 2.73
C TYR A 213 -12.53 -9.58 4.16
N ILE A 214 -11.28 -9.23 4.40
CA ILE A 214 -10.80 -8.77 5.69
C ILE A 214 -10.36 -7.32 5.53
N ASN A 215 -10.89 -6.46 6.38
CA ASN A 215 -10.51 -5.07 6.50
C ASN A 215 -9.97 -4.84 7.91
N GLU A 216 -8.66 -4.73 7.99
CA GLU A 216 -7.89 -4.39 9.18
C GLU A 216 -7.10 -3.15 8.86
N GLU A 217 -7.69 -1.95 9.02
CA GLU A 217 -7.02 -0.71 8.60
C GLU A 217 -5.56 -0.69 9.07
N PRO A 218 -4.61 -0.59 8.12
CA PRO A 218 -4.73 -0.11 6.73
C PRO A 218 -4.94 -1.20 5.66
N LEU A 219 -4.96 -2.47 6.06
CA LEU A 219 -4.89 -3.65 5.23
C LEU A 219 -6.27 -4.12 4.77
N PHE A 220 -6.44 -4.25 3.46
CA PHE A 220 -7.63 -4.82 2.85
C PHE A 220 -7.23 -6.07 2.07
N GLN A 221 -7.78 -7.22 2.46
CA GLN A 221 -7.45 -8.51 1.84
C GLN A 221 -8.72 -9.17 1.32
N ARG A 222 -8.61 -9.74 0.12
CA ARG A 222 -9.55 -10.71 -0.42
C ARG A 222 -8.83 -12.05 -0.42
N LEU A 223 -9.39 -13.03 0.26
CA LEU A 223 -8.81 -14.36 0.38
C LEU A 223 -9.90 -15.43 0.45
N GLY A 224 -9.48 -16.67 0.30
CA GLY A 224 -10.33 -17.84 0.42
C GLY A 224 -10.07 -18.56 1.72
N LEU A 225 -11.14 -18.97 2.40
CA LEU A 225 -11.05 -19.95 3.46
C LEU A 225 -11.45 -21.31 2.89
N GLN A 226 -10.47 -22.18 2.70
CA GLN A 226 -10.69 -23.55 2.26
C GLN A 226 -10.91 -24.47 3.47
N LEU A 227 -12.08 -25.10 3.51
CA LEU A 227 -12.48 -26.11 4.48
C LEU A 227 -12.30 -27.51 3.86
N ARG A 228 -11.64 -28.40 4.60
CA ARG A 228 -11.47 -29.81 4.23
C ARG A 228 -11.78 -30.73 5.40
N ALA A 229 -12.67 -31.69 5.21
CA ALA A 229 -12.92 -32.75 6.18
C ALA A 229 -11.75 -33.75 6.21
N ARG A 230 -11.39 -34.23 7.41
CA ARG A 230 -10.49 -35.36 7.62
C ARG A 230 -11.28 -36.63 7.93
N PRO A 231 -10.72 -37.82 7.67
CA PRO A 231 -11.32 -39.09 8.08
C PRO A 231 -11.61 -39.20 9.59
N THR A 232 -10.90 -38.42 10.40
CA THR A 232 -11.04 -38.34 11.87
C THR A 232 -12.27 -37.55 12.32
N GLY A 233 -13.07 -36.99 11.40
CA GLY A 233 -14.22 -36.12 11.69
C GLY A 233 -13.85 -34.66 11.96
N GLU A 234 -12.58 -34.30 11.80
CA GLU A 234 -12.09 -32.93 11.96
C GLU A 234 -12.27 -32.13 10.67
N ILE A 235 -12.58 -30.83 10.79
CA ILE A 235 -12.57 -29.88 9.68
C ILE A 235 -11.33 -29.02 9.80
N VAL A 236 -10.54 -29.01 8.73
CA VAL A 236 -9.33 -28.20 8.61
C VAL A 236 -9.67 -26.95 7.81
N ILE A 237 -9.45 -25.78 8.40
CA ILE A 237 -9.57 -24.49 7.72
C ILE A 237 -8.17 -24.02 7.32
N SER A 238 -8.02 -23.61 6.07
CA SER A 238 -6.77 -23.16 5.47
C SER A 238 -7.00 -21.90 4.63
N LEU A 239 -5.99 -21.05 4.49
CA LEU A 239 -6.02 -19.99 3.50
C LEU A 239 -5.88 -20.57 2.09
N ALA A 240 -6.60 -19.98 1.15
CA ALA A 240 -6.48 -20.21 -0.28
C ALA A 240 -6.44 -18.85 -0.99
N GLU A 241 -5.71 -18.77 -2.09
CA GLU A 241 -5.81 -17.62 -3.00
C GLU A 241 -7.16 -17.68 -3.74
N VAL A 242 -7.78 -16.51 -3.97
CA VAL A 242 -9.07 -16.33 -4.65
C VAL A 242 -8.92 -15.32 -5.77
#